data_AF-A0A3B9P697-F1
#
_entry.id   AF-A0A3B9P697-F1
#
_cell.length_a   1.000
_cell.length_b   1.000
_cell.length_c   1.000
_cell.angle_alpha   90.00
_cell.angle_beta   90.00
_cell.angle_gamma   90.00
#
_symmetry.space_group_name_H-M   'P 1'
#
loop_
_entity.id
_entity.type
_entity.pdbx_description
1 polymer ?
#
loop_
_entity_poly.entity_id
_entity_poly.type
_entity_poly.pdbx_seq_one_letter_code
_entity_poly.pdbx_strand_id
1 'polypeptide(L)'
;MRRLKDFEQYQSFNNIHELIAEGEHENQDFKYKISDARKIARTLSAFSNTTGGRLLVGVRDNGVIGGVKDEDDIYLLESAARVFTEPEVQLEVFAHDVDGKRVWEIEIPEGKSKPYRVDEKEGKLAYVRVQDENKIAGAVLAEVWKQELSDQSKRPVAFSEKEQRLIQYLKDYNTVTTSKAAKVMQIPRQKAIATLARLIRWEVIDWEITNGIFLLRFD
;
A
#
# COMPACT_ATOMS: atom_id res chain seq x y z
N MET A 1 9.96 25.03 -8.47
CA MET A 1 9.97 24.03 -9.55
C MET A 1 11.41 23.56 -9.68
N ARG A 2 11.74 22.35 -9.21
CA ARG A 2 13.08 21.75 -9.38
C ARG A 2 13.33 21.56 -10.88
N ARG A 3 14.55 21.82 -11.36
CA ARG A 3 14.89 21.76 -12.79
C ARG A 3 15.36 20.34 -13.15
N LEU A 4 15.23 19.96 -14.42
CA LEU A 4 15.66 18.66 -14.99
C LEU A 4 17.06 18.20 -14.51
N LYS A 5 17.99 19.16 -14.34
CA LYS A 5 19.37 18.91 -13.85
C LYS A 5 19.49 18.48 -12.38
N ASP A 6 18.42 18.56 -11.61
CA ASP A 6 18.43 18.21 -10.19
C ASP A 6 18.33 16.68 -9.98
N PHE A 7 17.78 15.94 -10.96
CA PHE A 7 17.64 14.47 -10.88
C PHE A 7 18.85 13.71 -11.44
N GLU A 8 19.65 14.34 -12.31
CA GLU A 8 20.91 13.75 -12.84
C GLU A 8 21.98 13.54 -11.75
N GLN A 9 21.80 14.11 -10.56
CA GLN A 9 22.80 14.06 -9.48
C GLN A 9 22.66 12.84 -8.57
N TYR A 10 21.60 12.04 -8.72
CA TYR A 10 21.32 10.90 -7.84
C TYR A 10 21.44 9.59 -8.62
N GLN A 11 22.67 9.18 -8.92
CA GLN A 11 22.92 7.82 -9.38
C GLN A 11 22.56 6.85 -8.24
N SER A 12 21.82 5.80 -8.54
CA SER A 12 21.58 4.73 -7.56
C SER A 12 22.87 3.96 -7.29
N PHE A 13 23.06 3.56 -6.03
CA PHE A 13 24.12 2.65 -5.62
C PHE A 13 23.68 1.18 -5.62
N ASN A 14 22.39 0.92 -5.85
CA ASN A 14 21.87 -0.44 -5.92
C ASN A 14 22.28 -1.10 -7.25
N ASN A 15 22.35 -2.43 -7.26
CA ASN A 15 22.59 -3.17 -8.50
C ASN A 15 21.25 -3.43 -9.20
N ILE A 16 21.01 -2.75 -10.33
CA ILE A 16 19.75 -2.89 -11.07
C ILE A 16 19.43 -4.33 -11.50
N HIS A 17 20.44 -5.16 -11.79
CA HIS A 17 20.21 -6.54 -12.19
C HIS A 17 19.76 -7.42 -11.02
N GLU A 18 20.25 -7.14 -9.80
CA GLU A 18 19.79 -7.81 -8.59
C GLU A 18 18.35 -7.42 -8.28
N LEU A 19 18.03 -6.12 -8.31
CA LEU A 19 16.66 -5.63 -8.12
C LEU A 19 15.69 -6.27 -9.12
N ILE A 20 16.04 -6.31 -10.40
CA ILE A 20 15.18 -6.94 -11.42
C ILE A 20 15.02 -8.45 -11.16
N ALA A 21 16.05 -9.13 -10.69
CA ALA A 21 16.01 -10.55 -10.36
C ALA A 21 15.10 -10.87 -9.16
N GLU A 22 14.88 -9.92 -8.25
CA GLU A 22 13.90 -10.05 -7.15
C GLU A 22 12.45 -10.12 -7.68
N GLY A 23 12.18 -9.56 -8.86
CA GLY A 23 10.85 -9.52 -9.46
C GLY A 23 9.89 -8.54 -8.75
N GLU A 24 8.61 -8.55 -9.14
CA GLU A 24 7.59 -7.75 -8.45
C GLU A 24 7.16 -8.44 -7.15
N HIS A 25 7.03 -7.67 -6.08
CA HIS A 25 6.60 -8.14 -4.76
C HIS A 25 6.02 -6.99 -3.93
N GLU A 26 5.75 -7.20 -2.64
CA GLU A 26 5.06 -6.21 -1.80
C GLU A 26 5.73 -4.83 -1.80
N ASN A 27 7.07 -4.78 -1.89
CA ASN A 27 7.88 -3.57 -1.84
C ASN A 27 8.54 -3.22 -3.17
N GLN A 28 8.20 -3.89 -4.28
CA GLN A 28 8.74 -3.58 -5.61
C GLN A 28 7.69 -3.73 -6.70
N ASP A 29 7.58 -2.72 -7.57
CA ASP A 29 6.68 -2.70 -8.73
C ASP A 29 7.47 -2.27 -9.97
N PHE A 30 7.20 -2.86 -11.13
CA PHE A 30 7.81 -2.52 -12.40
C PHE A 30 6.83 -1.70 -13.25
N LYS A 31 7.35 -0.67 -13.91
CA LYS A 31 6.59 0.08 -14.91
C LYS A 31 7.44 0.34 -16.11
N TYR A 32 6.98 -0.06 -17.28
CA TYR A 32 7.70 0.29 -18.50
C TYR A 32 7.62 1.80 -18.78
N LYS A 33 6.45 2.41 -18.54
CA LYS A 33 6.19 3.85 -18.71
C LYS A 33 5.09 4.31 -17.76
N ILE A 34 5.11 5.59 -17.37
CA ILE A 34 4.01 6.24 -16.65
C ILE A 34 3.11 6.95 -17.66
N SER A 35 1.90 6.43 -17.85
CA SER A 35 0.92 7.02 -18.78
C SER A 35 -0.22 7.76 -18.09
N ASP A 36 -0.39 7.57 -16.78
CA ASP A 36 -1.54 8.06 -16.02
C ASP A 36 -1.12 8.33 -14.56
N ALA A 37 -1.10 9.61 -14.19
CA ALA A 37 -0.74 10.04 -12.84
C ALA A 37 -1.68 9.46 -11.76
N ARG A 38 -2.96 9.23 -12.07
CA ARG A 38 -3.90 8.64 -11.10
C ARG A 38 -3.60 7.17 -10.86
N LYS A 39 -3.21 6.40 -11.89
CA LYS A 39 -2.79 4.99 -11.71
C LYS A 39 -1.54 4.91 -10.84
N ILE A 40 -0.57 5.80 -11.06
CA ILE A 40 0.62 5.88 -10.21
C ILE A 40 0.27 6.31 -8.79
N ALA A 41 -0.65 7.25 -8.60
CA ALA A 41 -1.10 7.65 -7.27
C ALA A 41 -1.66 6.47 -6.46
N ARG A 42 -2.30 5.48 -7.11
CA ARG A 42 -2.73 4.23 -6.45
C ARG A 42 -1.55 3.40 -5.95
N THR A 43 -0.50 3.26 -6.75
CA THR A 43 0.76 2.61 -6.35
C THR A 43 1.42 3.36 -5.19
N LEU A 44 1.52 4.69 -5.27
CA LEU A 44 2.10 5.51 -4.20
C LEU A 44 1.30 5.39 -2.89
N SER A 45 -0.03 5.49 -2.98
CA SER A 45 -0.94 5.28 -1.84
C SER A 45 -0.76 3.89 -1.22
N ALA A 46 -0.69 2.84 -2.05
CA ALA A 46 -0.51 1.47 -1.57
C ALA A 46 0.81 1.28 -0.82
N PHE A 47 1.94 1.72 -1.39
CA PHE A 47 3.25 1.64 -0.74
C PHE A 47 3.27 2.42 0.58
N SER A 48 2.84 3.69 0.57
CA SER A 48 2.85 4.51 1.79
C SER A 48 1.89 4.02 2.87
N ASN A 49 0.82 3.31 2.52
CA ASN A 49 -0.09 2.70 3.49
C ASN A 49 0.38 1.33 4.02
N THR A 50 1.37 0.74 3.36
CA THR A 50 1.94 -0.57 3.73
C THR A 50 3.31 -0.32 4.40
N THR A 51 4.38 -0.91 3.89
CA THR A 51 5.74 -0.89 4.44
C THR A 51 6.71 -0.06 3.56
N GLY A 52 6.17 0.78 2.66
CA GLY A 52 6.96 1.47 1.64
C GLY A 52 7.35 0.53 0.50
N GLY A 53 8.28 0.98 -0.36
CA GLY A 53 8.80 0.17 -1.45
C GLY A 53 9.53 0.99 -2.51
N ARG A 54 9.76 0.37 -3.66
CA ARG A 54 10.40 1.00 -4.81
C ARG A 54 9.63 0.75 -6.10
N LEU A 55 9.70 1.71 -7.01
CA LEU A 55 9.16 1.60 -8.37
C LEU A 55 10.31 1.68 -9.37
N LEU A 56 10.46 0.66 -10.22
CA LEU A 56 11.43 0.69 -11.31
C LEU A 56 10.75 1.10 -12.61
N VAL A 57 11.02 2.31 -13.08
CA VAL A 57 10.44 2.89 -14.31
C VAL A 57 11.39 2.73 -15.48
N GLY A 58 10.92 2.12 -16.57
CA GLY A 58 11.72 1.68 -17.72
C GLY A 58 11.93 0.17 -17.78
N VAL A 59 11.37 -0.59 -16.83
CA VAL A 59 11.42 -2.06 -16.75
C VAL A 59 10.05 -2.63 -17.11
N ARG A 60 10.02 -3.63 -17.99
CA ARG A 60 8.79 -4.35 -18.34
C ARG A 60 8.44 -5.38 -17.26
N ASP A 61 7.18 -5.81 -17.21
CA ASP A 61 6.68 -6.81 -16.25
C ASP A 61 7.46 -8.15 -16.30
N ASN A 62 8.11 -8.45 -17.42
CA ASN A 62 8.99 -9.62 -17.57
C ASN A 62 10.46 -9.37 -17.20
N GLY A 63 10.76 -8.26 -16.53
CA GLY A 63 12.11 -7.84 -16.13
C GLY A 63 12.98 -7.25 -17.25
N VAL A 64 12.49 -7.18 -18.50
CA VAL A 64 13.29 -6.64 -19.60
C VAL A 64 13.45 -5.14 -19.46
N ILE A 65 14.72 -4.68 -19.44
CA ILE A 65 15.07 -3.26 -19.45
C ILE A 65 14.74 -2.65 -20.82
N GLY A 66 13.65 -1.89 -20.86
CA GLY A 66 13.25 -1.13 -22.03
C GLY A 66 13.84 0.28 -22.06
N GLY A 67 14.15 0.81 -20.87
CA GLY A 67 14.66 2.16 -20.67
C GLY A 67 13.58 3.23 -20.78
N VAL A 68 13.83 4.38 -20.16
CA VAL A 68 13.05 5.61 -20.34
C VAL A 68 13.70 6.49 -21.39
N LYS A 69 12.88 7.19 -22.20
CA LYS A 69 13.38 8.09 -23.26
C LYS A 69 13.36 9.55 -22.83
N ASP A 70 12.38 9.94 -22.03
CA ASP A 70 12.08 11.33 -21.70
C ASP A 70 11.78 11.48 -20.19
N GLU A 71 11.89 12.69 -19.66
CA GLU A 71 11.64 13.00 -18.24
C GLU A 71 10.16 13.17 -17.89
N ASP A 72 9.25 13.05 -18.86
CA ASP A 72 7.80 13.16 -18.69
C ASP A 72 7.26 12.22 -17.59
N ASP A 73 7.87 11.04 -17.45
CA ASP A 73 7.50 10.06 -16.42
C ASP A 73 7.74 10.62 -15.01
N ILE A 74 8.84 11.35 -14.78
CA ILE A 74 9.15 11.99 -13.49
C ILE A 74 8.15 13.10 -13.19
N TYR A 75 7.78 13.91 -14.18
CA TYR A 75 6.77 14.95 -13.99
C TYR A 75 5.40 14.35 -13.62
N LEU A 76 4.99 13.28 -14.30
CA LEU A 76 3.74 12.57 -13.99
C LEU A 76 3.77 11.92 -12.61
N LEU A 77 4.92 11.38 -12.21
CA LEU A 77 5.16 10.82 -10.88
C LEU A 77 5.08 11.88 -9.78
N GLU A 78 5.74 13.04 -9.95
CA GLU A 78 5.62 14.16 -9.02
C GLU A 78 4.18 14.67 -8.94
N SER A 79 3.48 14.74 -10.08
CA SER A 79 2.06 15.11 -10.12
C SER A 79 1.20 14.11 -9.35
N ALA A 80 1.43 12.80 -9.53
CA ALA A 80 0.77 11.75 -8.77
C ALA A 80 0.95 11.94 -7.25
N ALA A 81 2.18 12.20 -6.82
CA ALA A 81 2.54 12.34 -5.40
C ALA A 81 2.04 13.62 -4.74
N ARG A 82 1.89 14.72 -5.49
CA ARG A 82 1.49 16.03 -4.94
C ARG A 82 0.03 16.36 -5.12
N VAL A 83 -0.51 16.03 -6.28
CA VAL A 83 -1.84 16.48 -6.71
C VAL A 83 -2.89 15.40 -6.45
N PHE A 84 -2.54 14.14 -6.68
CA PHE A 84 -3.50 13.04 -6.62
C PHE A 84 -3.50 12.30 -5.28
N THR A 85 -2.48 12.46 -4.44
CA THR A 85 -2.44 11.83 -3.11
C THR A 85 -2.59 12.83 -1.97
N GLU A 86 -3.33 12.43 -0.94
CA GLU A 86 -3.45 13.15 0.32
C GLU A 86 -3.27 12.19 1.50
N PRO A 87 -2.27 12.39 2.37
CA PRO A 87 -1.21 13.42 2.29
C PRO A 87 -0.32 13.31 1.04
N GLU A 88 0.45 14.36 0.75
CA GLU A 88 1.51 14.32 -0.28
C GLU A 88 2.52 13.21 0.07
N VAL A 89 2.92 12.42 -0.93
CA VAL A 89 3.95 11.39 -0.80
C VAL A 89 5.31 12.01 -1.14
N GLN A 90 6.27 11.90 -0.24
CA GLN A 90 7.65 12.31 -0.53
C GLN A 90 8.36 11.17 -1.26
N LEU A 91 9.04 11.49 -2.36
CA LEU A 91 9.72 10.54 -3.22
C LEU A 91 11.21 10.84 -3.26
N GLU A 92 12.03 9.79 -3.28
CA GLU A 92 13.44 9.88 -3.68
C GLU A 92 13.58 9.24 -5.06
N VAL A 93 14.33 9.90 -5.95
CA VAL A 93 14.44 9.53 -7.36
C VAL A 93 15.90 9.31 -7.68
N PHE A 94 16.23 8.11 -8.14
CA PHE A 94 17.57 7.70 -8.52
C PHE A 94 17.61 7.20 -9.96
N ALA A 95 18.75 7.37 -10.63
CA ALA A 95 18.99 6.86 -11.97
C ALA A 95 19.87 5.61 -11.97
N HIS A 96 19.54 4.66 -12.83
CA HIS A 96 20.43 3.59 -13.28
C HIS A 96 20.71 3.78 -14.76
N ASP A 97 21.98 3.83 -15.14
CA ASP A 97 22.41 3.86 -16.54
C ASP A 97 23.06 2.50 -16.87
N VAL A 98 22.40 1.70 -17.70
CA VAL A 98 22.75 0.31 -18.01
C VAL A 98 22.54 0.02 -19.49
N ASP A 99 23.55 -0.51 -20.17
CA ASP A 99 23.53 -0.81 -21.61
C ASP A 99 23.06 0.37 -22.50
N GLY A 100 23.43 1.60 -22.13
CA GLY A 100 23.02 2.82 -22.84
C GLY A 100 21.54 3.18 -22.67
N LYS A 101 20.83 2.53 -21.73
CA LYS A 101 19.46 2.83 -21.34
C LYS A 101 19.43 3.37 -19.92
N ARG A 102 18.46 4.24 -19.64
CA ARG A 102 18.19 4.75 -18.30
C ARG A 102 16.98 4.07 -17.68
N VAL A 103 17.04 3.76 -16.39
CA VAL A 103 15.90 3.30 -15.56
C VAL A 103 15.82 4.23 -14.35
N TRP A 104 14.61 4.66 -13.99
CA TRP A 104 14.40 5.39 -12.74
C TRP A 104 14.07 4.41 -11.63
N GLU A 105 14.79 4.51 -10.52
CA GLU A 105 14.44 3.89 -9.25
C GLU A 105 13.81 4.96 -8.36
N ILE A 106 12.54 4.77 -8.03
CA ILE A 106 11.80 5.68 -7.16
C ILE A 106 11.62 4.99 -5.82
N GLU A 107 12.15 5.56 -4.76
CA GLU A 107 11.88 5.08 -3.40
C GLU A 107 10.66 5.79 -2.82
N ILE A 108 9.75 5.00 -2.28
CA ILE A 108 8.49 5.42 -1.65
C ILE A 108 8.52 4.99 -0.19
N PRO A 109 8.57 5.92 0.78
CA PRO A 109 8.64 5.56 2.19
C PRO A 109 7.30 5.03 2.70
N GLU A 110 7.37 4.25 3.77
CA GLU A 110 6.21 4.01 4.62
C GLU A 110 5.68 5.36 5.16
N GLY A 111 4.38 5.54 5.01
CA GLY A 111 3.68 6.75 5.39
C GLY A 111 3.51 6.89 6.89
N LYS A 112 3.75 8.09 7.42
CA LYS A 112 3.60 8.41 8.85
C LYS A 112 2.22 8.91 9.24
N SER A 113 1.41 9.27 8.24
CA SER A 113 0.10 9.90 8.40
C SER A 113 -1.00 9.11 7.68
N LYS A 114 -0.96 7.78 7.78
CA LYS A 114 -1.90 6.87 7.12
C LYS A 114 -3.35 7.17 7.56
N PRO A 115 -4.36 7.08 6.67
CA PRO A 115 -4.27 6.67 5.27
C PRO A 115 -3.79 7.77 4.33
N TYR A 116 -2.91 7.40 3.41
CA TYR A 116 -2.66 8.08 2.15
C TYR A 116 -3.76 7.71 1.17
N ARG A 117 -4.53 8.69 0.70
CA ARG A 117 -5.70 8.50 -0.17
C ARG A 117 -5.43 9.10 -1.54
N VAL A 118 -6.07 8.53 -2.56
CA VAL A 118 -6.04 9.00 -3.94
C VAL A 118 -7.35 9.70 -4.28
N ASP A 119 -7.28 10.82 -4.97
CA ASP A 119 -8.44 11.51 -5.52
C ASP A 119 -8.99 10.79 -6.76
N GLU A 120 -9.99 9.93 -6.54
CA GLU A 120 -10.71 9.19 -7.56
C GLU A 120 -11.98 9.94 -7.98
N LYS A 121 -12.56 9.55 -9.12
CA LYS A 121 -13.76 10.21 -9.67
C LYS A 121 -14.95 10.23 -8.71
N GLU A 122 -15.08 9.20 -7.87
CA GLU A 122 -16.21 9.02 -6.94
C GLU A 122 -15.87 9.44 -5.50
N GLY A 123 -14.69 10.03 -5.29
CA GLY A 123 -14.19 10.45 -3.98
C GLY A 123 -12.85 9.83 -3.64
N LYS A 124 -12.37 10.07 -2.43
CA LYS A 124 -11.01 9.69 -2.02
C LYS A 124 -10.96 8.24 -1.54
N LEU A 125 -10.09 7.43 -2.14
CA LEU A 125 -9.89 6.01 -1.80
C LEU A 125 -8.47 5.78 -1.28
N ALA A 126 -8.28 4.91 -0.30
CA ALA A 126 -6.96 4.44 0.12
C ALA A 126 -6.66 3.09 -0.51
N TYR A 127 -5.40 2.84 -0.83
CA TYR A 127 -4.92 1.57 -1.36
C TYR A 127 -3.94 0.92 -0.39
N VAL A 128 -3.80 -0.40 -0.45
CA VAL A 128 -2.85 -1.20 0.33
C VAL A 128 -2.19 -2.21 -0.61
N ARG A 129 -0.93 -2.58 -0.32
CA ARG A 129 -0.25 -3.67 -1.04
C ARG A 129 -0.78 -5.00 -0.52
N VAL A 130 -1.07 -5.91 -1.45
CA VAL A 130 -1.32 -7.32 -1.17
C VAL A 130 -0.50 -8.09 -2.18
N GLN A 131 0.62 -8.64 -1.74
CA GLN A 131 1.64 -9.16 -2.66
C GLN A 131 2.08 -8.03 -3.63
N ASP A 132 2.19 -8.31 -4.92
CA ASP A 132 2.54 -7.35 -5.97
C ASP A 132 1.38 -6.43 -6.39
N GLU A 133 0.17 -6.59 -5.84
CA GLU A 133 -1.02 -5.88 -6.26
C GLU A 133 -1.43 -4.70 -5.36
N ASN A 134 -2.04 -3.68 -5.97
CA ASN A 134 -2.66 -2.55 -5.27
C ASN A 134 -4.16 -2.80 -5.07
N LYS A 135 -4.61 -3.04 -3.83
CA LYS A 135 -6.03 -3.28 -3.50
C LYS A 135 -6.64 -2.10 -2.76
N ILE A 136 -7.94 -1.87 -2.93
CA ILE A 136 -8.67 -0.83 -2.19
C ILE A 136 -8.75 -1.23 -0.71
N ALA A 137 -8.34 -0.32 0.17
CA ALA A 137 -8.42 -0.52 1.60
C ALA A 137 -9.85 -0.31 2.11
N GLY A 138 -10.43 -1.37 2.68
CA GLY A 138 -11.76 -1.34 3.26
C GLY A 138 -11.82 -0.57 4.59
N ALA A 139 -13.04 -0.42 5.11
CA ALA A 139 -13.29 0.34 6.35
C ALA A 139 -12.54 -0.21 7.59
N VAL A 140 -12.24 -1.52 7.61
CA VAL A 140 -11.47 -2.13 8.71
C VAL A 140 -10.03 -1.64 8.69
N LEU A 141 -9.34 -1.71 7.54
CA LEU A 141 -7.96 -1.22 7.41
C LEU A 141 -7.86 0.30 7.65
N ALA A 142 -8.84 1.06 7.16
CA ALA A 142 -8.92 2.49 7.46
C ALA A 142 -9.01 2.78 8.97
N GLU A 143 -9.75 1.95 9.71
CA GLU A 143 -9.85 2.08 11.17
C GLU A 143 -8.60 1.57 11.88
N VAL A 144 -7.86 0.58 11.34
CA VAL A 144 -6.54 0.16 11.85
C VAL A 144 -5.58 1.35 11.89
N TRP A 145 -5.37 2.02 10.76
CA TRP A 145 -4.47 3.18 10.68
C TRP A 145 -4.87 4.31 11.61
N LYS A 146 -6.18 4.60 11.70
CA LYS A 146 -6.70 5.61 12.62
C LYS A 146 -6.38 5.27 14.07
N GLN A 147 -6.53 4.00 14.46
CA GLN A 147 -6.23 3.58 15.82
C GLN A 147 -4.72 3.60 16.11
N GLU A 148 -3.86 3.27 15.14
CA GLU A 148 -2.39 3.38 15.25
C GLU A 148 -1.95 4.82 15.53
N LEU A 149 -2.48 5.79 14.78
CA LEU A 149 -2.15 7.20 14.98
C LEU A 149 -2.61 7.77 16.32
N SER A 150 -3.65 7.18 16.92
CA SER A 150 -4.23 7.70 18.16
C SER A 150 -3.50 7.28 19.43
N ASP A 151 -2.59 6.30 19.36
CA ASP A 151 -1.93 5.64 20.51
C ASP A 151 -2.92 5.17 21.60
N GLN A 152 -4.20 5.01 21.27
CA GLN A 152 -5.27 4.68 22.22
C GLN A 152 -5.35 3.20 22.58
N SER A 153 -4.49 2.35 22.01
CA SER A 153 -4.46 0.93 22.35
C SER A 153 -3.77 0.73 23.70
N LYS A 154 -4.56 0.71 24.77
CA LYS A 154 -4.11 0.18 26.06
C LYS A 154 -3.79 -1.31 25.90
N ARG A 155 -2.57 -1.69 26.33
CA ARG A 155 -2.09 -3.08 26.51
C ARG A 155 -2.97 -3.84 27.53
N PRO A 156 -2.90 -5.19 27.54
CA PRO A 156 -4.01 -6.05 27.17
C PRO A 156 -5.24 -5.91 28.09
N VAL A 157 -6.42 -5.81 27.46
CA VAL A 157 -7.72 -5.96 28.12
C VAL A 157 -8.23 -7.37 27.81
N ALA A 158 -8.84 -8.04 28.79
CA ALA A 158 -9.47 -9.34 28.57
C ALA A 158 -10.50 -9.25 27.42
N PHE A 159 -10.51 -10.26 26.55
CA PHE A 159 -11.49 -10.32 25.46
C PHE A 159 -12.90 -10.33 26.02
N SER A 160 -13.74 -9.43 25.54
CA SER A 160 -15.16 -9.44 25.85
C SER A 160 -15.82 -10.73 25.34
N GLU A 161 -16.99 -11.10 25.88
CA GLU A 161 -17.75 -12.26 25.36
C GLU A 161 -18.01 -12.16 23.85
N LYS A 162 -18.14 -10.94 23.33
CA LYS A 162 -18.37 -10.67 21.91
C LYS A 162 -17.13 -11.00 21.08
N GLU A 163 -15.94 -10.61 21.55
CA GLU A 163 -14.66 -10.96 20.93
C GLU A 163 -14.41 -12.47 20.99
N GLN A 164 -14.70 -13.10 22.13
CA GLN A 164 -14.55 -14.56 22.28
C GLN A 164 -15.44 -15.33 21.30
N ARG A 165 -16.68 -14.88 21.06
CA ARG A 165 -17.56 -15.50 20.03
C ARG A 165 -16.96 -15.41 18.64
N LEU A 166 -16.36 -14.28 18.27
CA LEU A 166 -15.70 -14.12 16.98
C LEU A 166 -14.47 -15.03 16.86
N ILE A 167 -13.63 -15.06 17.89
CA ILE A 167 -12.44 -15.89 17.94
C ILE A 167 -12.82 -17.37 17.81
N GLN A 168 -13.84 -17.82 18.55
CA GLN A 168 -14.32 -19.20 18.44
C GLN A 168 -14.85 -19.49 17.02
N TYR A 169 -15.63 -18.58 16.44
CA TYR A 169 -16.11 -18.75 15.06
C TYR A 169 -14.95 -18.88 14.06
N LEU A 170 -13.91 -18.07 14.20
CA LEU A 170 -12.74 -18.14 13.31
C LEU A 170 -11.97 -19.45 13.45
N LYS A 171 -11.89 -20.02 14.65
CA LYS A 171 -11.31 -21.36 14.88
C LYS A 171 -12.12 -22.48 14.21
N ASP A 172 -13.44 -22.32 14.12
CA ASP A 172 -14.32 -23.34 13.56
C ASP A 172 -14.47 -23.23 12.03
N TYR A 173 -14.37 -22.03 11.44
CA TYR A 173 -14.71 -21.76 10.04
C TYR A 173 -13.60 -21.08 9.21
N ASN A 174 -12.40 -20.90 9.77
CA ASN A 174 -11.20 -20.27 9.20
C ASN A 174 -11.31 -18.78 8.83
N THR A 175 -12.37 -18.36 8.13
CA THR A 175 -12.50 -16.98 7.64
C THR A 175 -13.89 -16.39 7.86
N VAL A 176 -13.97 -15.06 7.89
CA VAL A 176 -15.22 -14.33 8.05
C VAL A 176 -15.17 -12.95 7.38
N THR A 177 -16.28 -12.53 6.76
CA THR A 177 -16.41 -11.15 6.27
C THR A 177 -16.72 -10.19 7.42
N THR A 178 -16.43 -8.89 7.27
CA THR A 178 -16.78 -7.86 8.26
C THR A 178 -18.27 -7.89 8.65
N SER A 179 -19.16 -8.06 7.68
CA SER A 179 -20.61 -8.11 7.91
C SER A 179 -21.03 -9.35 8.68
N LYS A 180 -20.42 -10.51 8.42
CA LYS A 180 -20.67 -11.74 9.18
C LYS A 180 -20.07 -11.66 10.59
N ALA A 181 -18.88 -11.09 10.74
CA ALA A 181 -18.25 -10.86 12.04
C ALA A 181 -19.13 -9.99 12.96
N ALA A 182 -19.72 -8.91 12.42
CA ALA A 182 -20.67 -8.08 13.16
C ALA A 182 -21.89 -8.89 13.67
N LYS A 183 -22.42 -9.80 12.84
CA LYS A 183 -23.52 -10.70 13.23
C LYS A 183 -23.09 -11.71 14.30
N VAL A 184 -21.92 -12.32 14.16
CA VAL A 184 -21.35 -13.28 15.14
C VAL A 184 -21.15 -12.61 16.50
N MET A 185 -20.56 -11.41 16.51
CA MET A 185 -20.36 -10.61 17.72
C MET A 185 -21.65 -9.98 18.27
N GLN A 186 -22.74 -10.00 17.50
CA GLN A 186 -24.03 -9.36 17.82
C GLN A 186 -23.87 -7.87 18.17
N ILE A 187 -23.14 -7.14 17.32
CA ILE A 187 -22.92 -5.69 17.47
C ILE A 187 -23.17 -4.95 16.16
N PRO A 188 -23.52 -3.65 16.23
CA PRO A 188 -23.62 -2.81 15.04
C PRO A 188 -22.32 -2.83 14.23
N ARG A 189 -22.44 -2.81 12.89
CA ARG A 189 -21.31 -2.89 11.95
C ARG A 189 -20.19 -1.90 12.28
N GLN A 190 -20.52 -0.67 12.67
CA GLN A 190 -19.53 0.34 13.03
C GLN A 190 -18.73 -0.03 14.28
N LYS A 191 -19.37 -0.62 15.30
CA LYS A 191 -18.66 -1.16 16.48
C LYS A 191 -17.82 -2.37 16.10
N ALA A 192 -18.32 -3.23 15.20
CA ALA A 192 -17.54 -4.36 14.70
C ALA A 192 -16.27 -3.91 13.99
N ILE A 193 -16.32 -2.89 13.12
CA ILE A 193 -15.15 -2.33 12.44
C ILE A 193 -14.08 -1.90 13.45
N ALA A 194 -14.46 -1.15 14.49
CA ALA A 194 -13.53 -0.73 15.54
C ALA A 194 -12.94 -1.92 16.33
N THR A 195 -13.77 -2.91 16.68
CA THR A 195 -13.29 -4.13 17.35
C THR A 195 -12.33 -4.93 16.48
N LEU A 196 -12.65 -5.13 15.20
CA LEU A 196 -11.83 -5.88 14.25
C LEU A 196 -10.49 -5.20 14.02
N ALA A 197 -10.48 -3.89 13.82
CA ALA A 197 -9.25 -3.12 13.68
C ALA A 197 -8.34 -3.25 14.91
N ARG A 198 -8.93 -3.23 16.12
CA ARG A 198 -8.17 -3.47 17.36
C ARG A 198 -7.59 -4.88 17.43
N LEU A 199 -8.36 -5.90 17.06
CA LEU A 199 -7.89 -7.29 17.07
C LEU A 199 -6.76 -7.54 16.06
N ILE A 200 -6.82 -6.90 14.88
CA ILE A 200 -5.72 -6.91 13.90
C ILE A 200 -4.47 -6.27 14.50
N ARG A 201 -4.60 -5.08 15.10
CA ARG A 201 -3.47 -4.39 15.77
C ARG A 201 -2.88 -5.15 16.95
N TRP A 202 -3.61 -6.11 17.50
CA TRP A 202 -3.16 -6.97 18.59
C TRP A 202 -2.65 -8.32 18.10
N GLU A 203 -2.58 -8.54 16.79
CA GLU A 203 -2.12 -9.80 16.18
C GLU A 203 -2.96 -11.00 16.68
N VAL A 204 -4.26 -10.78 16.91
CA VAL A 204 -5.21 -11.84 17.32
C VAL A 204 -5.90 -12.45 16.11
N ILE A 205 -6.10 -11.63 15.08
CA ILE A 205 -6.70 -12.01 13.81
C ILE A 205 -5.91 -11.31 12.71
N ASP A 206 -5.81 -11.96 11.57
CA ASP A 206 -5.22 -11.43 10.36
C ASP A 206 -6.31 -11.17 9.30
N TRP A 207 -5.94 -10.63 8.16
CA TRP A 207 -6.83 -10.36 7.04
C TRP A 207 -6.22 -10.77 5.71
N GLU A 208 -7.09 -11.05 4.75
CA GLU A 208 -6.71 -11.32 3.36
C GLU A 208 -7.75 -10.76 2.40
N ILE A 209 -7.35 -10.56 1.14
CA ILE A 209 -8.26 -10.17 0.06
C ILE A 209 -8.25 -11.26 -1.00
N THR A 210 -9.33 -12.05 -1.04
CA THR A 210 -9.48 -13.19 -1.97
C THR A 210 -10.61 -12.90 -2.94
N ASN A 211 -10.33 -12.92 -4.25
CA ASN A 211 -11.30 -12.58 -5.31
C ASN A 211 -12.01 -11.22 -5.08
N GLY A 212 -11.27 -10.24 -4.55
CA GLY A 212 -11.80 -8.91 -4.23
C GLY A 212 -12.64 -8.84 -2.94
N ILE A 213 -12.74 -9.92 -2.17
CA ILE A 213 -13.48 -9.98 -0.91
C ILE A 213 -12.50 -9.86 0.26
N PHE A 214 -12.73 -8.87 1.12
CA PHE A 214 -12.00 -8.71 2.39
C PHE A 214 -12.47 -9.73 3.42
N LEU A 215 -11.57 -10.61 3.83
CA LEU A 215 -11.79 -11.67 4.80
C LEU A 215 -10.89 -11.46 6.01
N LEU A 216 -11.39 -11.84 7.17
CA LEU A 216 -10.63 -11.90 8.42
C LEU A 216 -10.42 -13.37 8.74
N ARG A 217 -9.24 -13.71 9.27
CA ARG A 217 -8.87 -15.07 9.64
C ARG A 217 -8.20 -15.09 11.01
N PHE A 218 -8.15 -16.25 11.64
CA PHE A 218 -7.33 -16.41 12.85
C PHE A 218 -5.85 -16.44 12.44
N ASP A 219 -5.00 -15.76 13.21
CA ASP A 219 -3.53 -15.81 13.04
C ASP A 219 -2.98 -17.16 13.54
#